data_AF-A0A945RMG9-F1
#
_entry.id   AF-A0A945RMG9-F1
#
_cell.length_a   1.000
_cell.length_b   1.000
_cell.length_c   1.000
_cell.angle_alpha   90.00
_cell.angle_beta   90.00
_cell.angle_gamma   90.00
#
_symmetry.space_group_name_H-M   'P 1'
#
loop_
_entity.id
_entity.type
_entity.pdbx_description
1 polymer ?
#
loop_
_entity_poly.entity_id
_entity_poly.type
_entity_poly.pdbx_seq_one_letter_code
_entity_poly.pdbx_strand_id
1 'polypeptide(L)'
;MLKRISGLAVTLFAITLLAACSNMTQYEQQVEDFEPVYCYKSIGSVQCYKEPKYSDSRRLVNFYGPAPRTYDAPDAPDYAAPKAPKMIDYWVKDPEPVPQAAPAKDTGLKAEAAQATLAASPPESADVSFMDGLMRSIFGKPELVNKPVAVAVVPAPVPASVPVAVDLTIEPLASASPPLQPAPAAQPLIPVETGTL
;
A
#
# COMPACT_ATOMS: atom_id res chain seq x y z
N MET A 1 23.76 8.26 60.43
CA MET A 1 22.44 8.49 59.78
C MET A 1 22.55 9.00 58.34
N LEU A 2 23.58 9.76 57.98
CA LEU A 2 23.77 10.34 56.63
C LEU A 2 23.79 9.32 55.46
N LYS A 3 24.35 8.11 55.68
CA LYS A 3 24.40 7.04 54.66
C LYS A 3 23.03 6.48 54.24
N ARG A 4 22.01 6.55 55.10
CA ARG A 4 20.65 6.07 54.78
C ARG A 4 19.87 7.09 53.94
N ILE A 5 20.17 8.37 54.10
CA ILE A 5 19.51 9.46 53.36
C ILE A 5 20.02 9.51 51.92
N SER A 6 21.32 9.26 51.70
CA SER A 6 21.91 9.22 50.34
C SER A 6 21.35 8.08 49.49
N GLY A 7 21.11 6.89 50.06
CA GLY A 7 20.51 5.77 49.31
C GLY A 7 19.06 6.03 48.89
N LEU A 8 18.28 6.70 49.74
CA LEU A 8 16.88 7.01 49.46
C LEU A 8 16.75 8.14 48.41
N ALA A 9 17.65 9.13 48.43
CA ALA A 9 17.69 10.18 47.42
C ALA A 9 18.05 9.64 46.03
N VAL A 10 19.02 8.71 45.94
CA VAL A 10 19.43 8.10 44.66
C VAL A 10 18.32 7.23 44.08
N THR A 11 17.60 6.47 44.93
CA THR A 11 16.48 5.64 44.47
C THR A 11 15.29 6.46 44.00
N LEU A 12 14.91 7.53 44.73
CA LEU A 12 13.87 8.45 44.27
C LEU A 12 14.23 9.13 42.94
N PHE A 13 15.48 9.59 42.80
CA PHE A 13 15.94 10.23 41.58
C PHE A 13 15.91 9.27 40.38
N ALA A 14 16.31 8.01 40.58
CA ALA A 14 16.23 6.98 39.54
C ALA A 14 14.78 6.72 39.10
N ILE A 15 13.83 6.59 40.04
CA ILE A 15 12.41 6.37 39.73
C ILE A 15 11.84 7.53 38.91
N THR A 16 12.16 8.78 39.27
CA THR A 16 11.69 9.96 38.53
C THR A 16 12.26 10.04 37.12
N LEU A 17 13.52 9.63 36.92
CA LEU A 17 14.13 9.59 35.59
C LEU A 17 13.49 8.51 34.69
N LEU A 18 13.16 7.34 35.25
CA LEU A 18 12.46 6.29 34.49
C LEU A 18 11.03 6.71 34.11
N ALA A 19 10.31 7.39 34.99
CA ALA A 19 8.96 7.89 34.69
C ALA A 19 8.95 8.92 33.55
N ALA A 20 10.00 9.76 33.48
CA ALA A 20 10.13 10.80 32.45
C ALA A 20 10.42 10.26 31.03
N CYS A 21 10.71 8.97 30.86
CA CYS A 21 10.90 8.36 29.54
C CYS A 21 9.64 7.71 28.95
N SER A 22 8.49 7.78 29.64
CA SER A 22 7.22 7.20 29.18
C SER A 22 6.32 8.16 28.40
N ASN A 23 6.88 9.27 27.89
CA ASN A 23 6.09 10.27 27.18
C ASN A 23 5.52 9.69 25.88
N MET A 24 4.19 9.69 25.78
CA MET A 24 3.50 9.54 24.50
C MET A 24 4.08 10.54 23.49
N THR A 25 4.18 10.09 22.24
CA THR A 25 4.68 10.95 21.19
C THR A 25 3.71 12.12 20.96
N GLN A 26 4.23 13.30 20.63
CA GLN A 26 3.39 14.47 20.31
C GLN A 26 2.38 14.19 19.18
N TYR A 27 2.71 13.22 18.31
CA TYR A 27 1.81 12.72 17.29
C TYR A 27 0.58 12.03 17.91
N GLU A 28 0.79 11.07 18.82
CA GLU A 28 -0.30 10.33 19.48
C GLU A 28 -1.31 11.28 20.14
N GLN A 29 -0.84 12.34 20.81
CA GLN A 29 -1.71 13.35 21.43
C GLN A 29 -2.62 14.09 20.44
N GLN A 30 -2.21 14.24 19.18
CA GLN A 30 -2.99 14.94 18.16
C GLN A 30 -3.92 14.01 17.38
N VAL A 31 -3.60 12.71 17.33
CA VAL A 31 -4.42 11.70 16.65
C VAL A 31 -5.31 10.88 17.58
N GLU A 32 -5.26 11.10 18.89
CA GLU A 32 -6.16 10.45 19.86
C GLU A 32 -7.65 10.76 19.62
N ASP A 33 -7.98 11.95 19.13
CA ASP A 33 -9.37 12.35 18.86
C ASP A 33 -9.95 11.75 17.57
N PHE A 34 -9.12 11.10 16.75
CA PHE A 34 -9.53 10.54 15.46
C PHE A 34 -9.86 9.05 15.58
N GLU A 35 -10.78 8.58 14.73
CA GLU A 35 -11.07 7.16 14.63
C GLU A 35 -9.81 6.38 14.22
N PRO A 36 -9.43 5.32 14.96
CA PRO A 36 -8.19 4.61 14.69
C PRO A 36 -8.28 3.89 13.34
N VAL A 37 -7.23 4.02 12.53
CA VAL A 37 -7.16 3.41 11.20
C VAL A 37 -5.77 2.81 10.99
N TYR A 38 -5.74 1.51 10.72
CA TYR A 38 -4.53 0.73 10.48
C TYR A 38 -4.47 0.28 9.02
N CYS A 39 -3.50 0.78 8.27
CA CYS A 39 -3.38 0.54 6.83
C CYS A 39 -2.23 -0.42 6.51
N TYR A 40 -2.55 -1.53 5.83
CA TYR A 40 -1.62 -2.62 5.51
C TYR A 40 -1.41 -2.78 4.00
N LYS A 41 -0.20 -3.17 3.61
CA LYS A 41 0.15 -3.46 2.22
C LYS A 41 -0.37 -4.84 1.78
N SER A 42 -1.30 -4.85 0.82
CA SER A 42 -1.74 -6.06 0.12
C SER A 42 -1.04 -6.22 -1.24
N ILE A 43 -1.33 -7.30 -1.98
CA ILE A 43 -0.66 -7.65 -3.25
C ILE A 43 -0.91 -6.59 -4.35
N GLY A 44 -1.96 -5.77 -4.25
CA GLY A 44 -2.24 -4.72 -5.25
C GLY A 44 -2.85 -3.43 -4.69
N SER A 45 -3.02 -3.31 -3.38
CA SER A 45 -3.64 -2.13 -2.76
C SER A 45 -3.25 -1.98 -1.29
N VAL A 46 -3.51 -0.81 -0.72
CA VAL A 46 -3.46 -0.62 0.74
C VAL A 46 -4.86 -0.87 1.28
N GLN A 47 -4.99 -1.75 2.28
CA GLN A 47 -6.25 -2.02 2.96
C GLN A 47 -6.20 -1.48 4.38
N CYS A 48 -7.21 -0.69 4.75
CA CYS A 48 -7.29 -0.01 6.03
C CYS A 48 -8.42 -0.60 6.88
N TYR A 49 -8.12 -0.83 8.15
CA TYR A 49 -9.02 -1.45 9.12
C TYR A 49 -9.12 -0.57 10.37
N LYS A 50 -10.25 -0.65 11.09
CA LYS A 50 -10.43 0.05 12.36
C LYS A 50 -9.64 -0.58 13.51
N GLU A 51 -9.42 -1.89 13.42
CA GLU A 51 -8.69 -2.68 14.41
C GLU A 51 -7.37 -3.19 13.84
N PRO A 52 -6.33 -3.33 14.67
CA PRO A 52 -5.04 -3.83 14.22
C PRO A 52 -5.12 -5.33 13.88
N LYS A 53 -4.71 -5.68 12.66
CA LYS A 53 -4.62 -7.06 12.20
C LYS A 53 -3.24 -7.63 12.45
N TYR A 54 -3.10 -8.46 13.48
CA TYR A 54 -1.80 -9.02 13.92
C TYR A 54 -1.12 -9.93 12.90
N SER A 55 -1.90 -10.67 12.10
CA SER A 55 -1.35 -11.55 11.05
C SER A 55 -0.48 -10.78 10.06
N ASP A 56 -0.82 -9.50 9.82
CA ASP A 56 -0.23 -8.66 8.80
C ASP A 56 0.64 -7.56 9.42
N SER A 57 1.00 -7.67 10.70
CA SER A 57 1.81 -6.69 11.45
C SER A 57 3.11 -6.27 10.73
N ARG A 58 3.74 -7.17 9.99
CA ARG A 58 4.96 -6.89 9.19
C ARG A 58 4.73 -6.04 7.94
N ARG A 59 3.47 -5.82 7.56
CA ARG A 59 3.05 -5.11 6.34
C ARG A 59 2.32 -3.80 6.66
N LEU A 60 2.34 -3.35 7.91
CA LEU A 60 1.76 -2.08 8.30
C LEU A 60 2.51 -0.94 7.60
N VAL A 61 1.78 -0.11 6.85
CA VAL A 61 2.34 1.03 6.12
C VAL A 61 2.21 2.30 6.95
N ASN A 62 1.03 2.50 7.54
CA ASN A 62 0.74 3.63 8.41
C ASN A 62 -0.38 3.27 9.40
N PHE A 63 -0.45 3.97 10.53
CA PHE A 63 -1.56 3.89 11.46
C PHE A 63 -1.90 5.28 12.01
N TYR A 64 -3.19 5.49 12.28
CA TYR A 64 -3.71 6.65 13.01
C TYR A 64 -4.29 6.14 14.33
N GLY A 65 -3.96 6.81 15.44
CA GLY A 65 -4.37 6.41 16.79
C GLY A 65 -3.28 5.65 17.55
N PRO A 66 -3.64 4.85 18.57
CA PRO A 66 -2.68 4.16 19.43
C PRO A 66 -1.87 3.12 18.66
N ALA A 67 -0.60 2.99 19.03
CA ALA A 67 0.30 2.02 18.42
C ALA A 67 -0.27 0.58 18.47
N PRO A 68 -0.13 -0.23 17.40
CA PRO A 68 -0.63 -1.60 17.38
C PRO A 68 -0.05 -2.50 18.48
N ARG A 69 1.11 -2.12 19.05
CA ARG A 69 1.79 -2.85 20.13
C ARG A 69 1.07 -2.73 21.47
N THR A 70 0.18 -1.76 21.62
CA THR A 70 -0.60 -1.52 22.84
C THR A 70 -1.73 -2.53 23.00
N TYR A 71 -2.18 -3.12 21.89
CA TYR A 71 -3.24 -4.11 21.89
C TYR A 71 -2.67 -5.51 22.14
N ASP A 72 -3.42 -6.37 22.82
CA ASP A 72 -3.05 -7.77 23.03
C ASP A 72 -3.20 -8.59 21.74
N ALA A 73 -2.13 -9.31 21.39
CA ALA A 73 -2.18 -10.21 20.25
C ALA A 73 -3.18 -11.35 20.54
N PRO A 74 -4.02 -11.74 19.56
CA PRO A 74 -4.93 -12.86 19.74
C PRO A 74 -4.14 -14.14 19.99
N ASP A 75 -4.71 -15.03 20.80
CA ASP A 75 -4.14 -16.34 21.05
C ASP A 75 -3.89 -17.08 19.72
N ALA A 76 -2.76 -17.78 19.66
CA ALA A 76 -2.47 -18.61 18.51
C ALA A 76 -3.59 -19.64 18.35
N PRO A 77 -4.18 -19.79 17.16
CA PRO A 77 -5.22 -20.79 16.95
C PRO A 77 -4.68 -22.18 17.26
N ASP A 78 -5.48 -22.98 17.96
CA ASP A 78 -5.16 -24.37 18.25
C ASP A 78 -5.28 -25.19 16.96
N TYR A 79 -4.15 -25.43 16.29
CA TYR A 79 -4.09 -26.28 15.12
C TYR A 79 -4.03 -27.74 15.57
N ALA A 80 -4.99 -28.54 15.10
CA ALA A 80 -4.88 -29.99 15.21
C ALA A 80 -3.53 -30.46 14.65
N ALA A 81 -2.88 -31.37 15.36
CA ALA A 81 -1.63 -31.95 14.90
C ALA A 81 -1.79 -32.47 13.46
N PRO A 82 -0.88 -32.13 12.53
CA PRO A 82 -0.99 -32.58 11.15
C PRO A 82 -1.03 -34.10 11.11
N LYS A 83 -2.15 -34.66 10.64
CA LYS A 83 -2.27 -36.10 10.43
C LYS A 83 -1.62 -36.43 9.10
N ALA A 84 -0.60 -37.28 9.12
CA ALA A 84 -0.01 -37.77 7.89
C ALA A 84 -1.11 -38.44 7.02
N PRO A 85 -1.12 -38.18 5.70
CA PRO A 85 -1.96 -38.95 4.80
C PRO A 85 -1.61 -40.43 4.92
N LYS A 86 -2.57 -41.30 4.62
CA LYS A 86 -2.29 -42.75 4.54
C LYS A 86 -1.19 -42.94 3.51
N MET A 87 -0.23 -43.81 3.79
CA MET A 87 0.75 -44.23 2.78
C MET A 87 -0.03 -44.84 1.62
N ILE A 88 0.17 -44.33 0.42
CA ILE A 88 -0.41 -44.85 -0.81
C ILE A 88 0.73 -45.58 -1.53
N ASP A 89 0.59 -46.88 -1.73
CA ASP A 89 1.65 -47.73 -2.30
C ASP A 89 1.75 -47.64 -3.82
N TYR A 90 0.88 -46.85 -4.47
CA TYR A 90 0.87 -46.70 -5.92
C TYR A 90 1.01 -45.25 -6.33
N TRP A 91 1.85 -45.02 -7.34
CA TRP A 91 1.97 -43.75 -8.04
C TRP A 91 1.07 -43.79 -9.27
N VAL A 92 0.11 -42.86 -9.36
CA VAL A 92 -0.62 -42.63 -10.62
C VAL A 92 0.26 -41.78 -11.51
N LYS A 93 0.79 -42.36 -12.58
CA LYS A 93 1.39 -41.55 -13.65
C LYS A 93 0.27 -40.85 -14.40
N ASP A 94 0.37 -39.53 -14.53
CA ASP A 94 -0.45 -38.81 -15.50
C ASP A 94 -0.21 -39.42 -16.89
N PRO A 95 -1.25 -39.62 -17.71
CA PRO A 95 -1.08 -40.14 -19.06
C PRO A 95 -0.13 -39.23 -19.83
N GLU A 96 0.90 -39.81 -20.45
CA GLU A 96 1.79 -39.07 -21.32
C GLU A 96 0.96 -38.33 -22.37
N PRO A 97 1.25 -37.05 -22.65
CA PRO A 97 0.51 -36.31 -23.67
C PRO A 97 0.65 -37.06 -25.00
N VAL A 98 -0.47 -37.47 -25.57
CA VAL A 98 -0.48 -38.18 -26.87
C VAL A 98 0.16 -37.23 -27.90
N PRO A 99 1.20 -37.66 -28.63
CA PRO A 99 1.81 -36.82 -29.66
C PRO A 99 0.74 -36.49 -30.69
N GLN A 100 0.31 -35.23 -30.70
CA GLN A 100 -0.54 -34.73 -31.76
C GLN A 100 0.31 -34.67 -33.02
N ALA A 101 -0.18 -35.25 -34.10
CA ALA A 101 0.44 -35.06 -35.41
C ALA A 101 0.56 -33.56 -35.65
N ALA A 102 1.77 -33.08 -35.95
CA ALA A 102 1.94 -31.71 -36.40
C ALA A 102 0.97 -31.48 -37.56
N PRO A 103 0.25 -30.34 -37.61
CA PRO A 103 -0.62 -30.05 -38.74
C PRO A 103 0.19 -30.23 -40.01
N ALA A 104 -0.34 -31.01 -40.96
CA ALA A 104 0.28 -31.18 -42.25
C ALA A 104 0.58 -29.78 -42.78
N LYS A 105 1.87 -29.51 -43.04
CA LYS A 105 2.25 -28.31 -43.78
C LYS A 105 1.68 -28.51 -45.17
N ASP A 106 0.45 -28.05 -45.37
CA ASP A 106 -0.11 -27.89 -46.69
C ASP A 106 0.82 -26.93 -47.41
N THR A 107 1.74 -27.48 -48.21
CA THR A 107 2.47 -26.76 -49.26
C THR A 107 1.50 -26.45 -50.41
N GLY A 108 0.33 -25.92 -50.07
CA GLY A 108 -0.65 -25.37 -50.95
C GLY A 108 -0.73 -23.90 -50.66
N LEU A 109 -0.25 -23.09 -51.61
CA LEU A 109 -0.42 -21.66 -51.61
C LEU A 109 -1.88 -21.28 -51.33
N LYS A 110 -2.15 -20.89 -50.09
CA LYS A 110 -3.18 -19.91 -49.72
C LYS A 110 -2.63 -19.11 -48.56
N ALA A 111 -1.67 -18.26 -48.91
CA ALA A 111 -1.52 -17.00 -48.22
C ALA A 111 -2.83 -16.24 -48.41
N GLU A 112 -3.71 -16.22 -47.40
CA GLU A 112 -4.56 -15.05 -47.19
C GLU A 112 -5.07 -15.02 -45.74
N ALA A 113 -4.64 -13.97 -45.04
CA ALA A 113 -5.33 -13.30 -43.93
C ALA A 113 -5.53 -14.05 -42.61
N ALA A 114 -4.46 -14.22 -41.82
CA ALA A 114 -4.51 -14.02 -40.36
C ALA A 114 -3.12 -14.09 -39.70
N GLN A 115 -2.19 -13.21 -40.11
CA GLN A 115 -0.98 -12.85 -39.34
C GLN A 115 -0.15 -11.87 -40.18
N ALA A 116 -0.19 -10.57 -39.87
CA ALA A 116 0.94 -9.62 -40.02
C ALA A 116 0.51 -8.16 -39.76
N THR A 117 -0.05 -7.88 -38.59
CA THR A 117 0.02 -6.52 -37.98
C THR A 117 1.12 -6.50 -36.92
N LEU A 118 2.23 -7.18 -37.21
CA LEU A 118 3.39 -7.35 -36.32
C LEU A 118 4.67 -7.31 -37.16
N ALA A 119 4.84 -6.25 -37.94
CA ALA A 119 6.09 -5.97 -38.63
C ALA A 119 6.27 -4.45 -38.78
N ALA A 120 6.59 -3.80 -37.67
CA ALA A 120 7.25 -2.50 -37.66
C ALA A 120 8.13 -2.42 -36.41
N SER A 121 9.26 -3.13 -36.44
CA SER A 121 10.40 -2.83 -35.57
C SER A 121 11.67 -2.84 -36.42
N PRO A 122 12.47 -1.76 -36.43
CA PRO A 122 13.71 -1.71 -37.18
C PRO A 122 14.79 -2.61 -36.55
N PRO A 123 15.77 -3.07 -37.35
CA PRO A 123 16.95 -3.77 -36.86
C PRO A 123 18.01 -2.77 -36.37
N GLU A 124 18.84 -3.21 -35.42
CA GLU A 124 20.07 -2.58 -34.86
C GLU A 124 19.94 -2.33 -33.35
N SER A 125 20.88 -2.68 -32.48
CA SER A 125 22.17 -3.35 -32.59
C SER A 125 22.67 -3.60 -31.17
N ALA A 126 23.44 -4.68 -31.01
CA ALA A 126 24.54 -4.85 -30.06
C ALA A 126 24.26 -4.87 -28.53
N ASP A 127 24.55 -6.05 -27.96
CA ASP A 127 25.12 -6.28 -26.63
C ASP A 127 24.47 -5.62 -25.41
N VAL A 128 23.25 -6.05 -25.07
CA VAL A 128 22.75 -5.92 -23.69
C VAL A 128 23.06 -7.20 -22.93
N SER A 129 24.13 -7.12 -22.16
CA SER A 129 24.63 -8.15 -21.26
C SER A 129 23.50 -8.78 -20.42
N PHE A 130 23.56 -10.09 -20.21
CA PHE A 130 22.58 -10.90 -19.48
C PHE A 130 22.12 -10.28 -18.14
N MET A 131 22.98 -9.51 -17.47
CA MET A 131 22.63 -8.77 -16.24
C MET A 131 21.61 -7.63 -16.44
N ASP A 132 21.61 -6.95 -17.59
CA ASP A 132 20.59 -5.93 -17.90
C ASP A 132 19.22 -6.55 -18.20
N GLY A 133 19.21 -7.76 -18.78
CA GLY A 133 17.99 -8.54 -18.97
C GLY A 133 17.38 -8.99 -17.64
N LEU A 134 18.23 -9.43 -16.71
CA LEU A 134 17.79 -9.84 -15.37
C LEU A 134 17.26 -8.66 -14.55
N MET A 135 17.97 -7.52 -14.54
CA MET A 135 17.52 -6.32 -13.81
C MET A 135 16.19 -5.79 -14.35
N ARG A 136 15.95 -5.84 -15.67
CA ARG A 136 14.65 -5.52 -16.26
C ARG A 136 13.54 -6.50 -15.90
N SER A 137 13.85 -7.77 -15.65
CA SER A 137 12.86 -8.78 -15.25
C SER A 137 12.44 -8.68 -13.79
N ILE A 138 13.35 -8.27 -12.90
CA ILE A 138 13.09 -8.16 -11.45
C ILE A 138 12.43 -6.83 -11.10
N PHE A 139 12.81 -5.73 -11.76
CA PHE A 139 12.32 -4.39 -11.40
C PHE A 139 11.21 -3.86 -12.29
N GLY A 140 10.82 -4.58 -13.35
CA GLY A 140 9.79 -4.12 -14.28
C GLY A 140 10.24 -2.88 -15.06
N LYS A 141 9.72 -2.72 -16.28
CA LYS A 141 9.91 -1.49 -17.04
C LYS A 141 9.16 -0.36 -16.32
N PRO A 142 9.77 0.81 -16.04
CA PRO A 142 8.98 2.00 -15.82
C PRO A 142 8.31 2.36 -17.14
N GLU A 143 7.09 1.88 -17.37
CA GLU A 143 6.25 2.41 -18.42
C GLU A 143 5.95 3.87 -18.08
N LEU A 144 6.59 4.77 -18.83
CA LEU A 144 6.19 6.16 -18.92
C LEU A 144 4.76 6.21 -19.46
N VAL A 145 3.79 6.25 -18.55
CA VAL A 145 2.39 6.62 -18.80
C VAL A 145 2.37 8.10 -19.21
N ASN A 146 2.65 8.37 -20.48
CA ASN A 146 1.99 9.46 -21.20
C ASN A 146 2.28 9.35 -22.70
N LYS A 147 1.44 8.59 -23.41
CA LYS A 147 1.31 8.73 -24.86
C LYS A 147 -0.03 9.45 -25.11
N PRO A 148 -0.03 10.70 -25.57
CA PRO A 148 -1.28 11.37 -25.90
C PRO A 148 -1.96 10.60 -27.03
N VAL A 149 -3.12 10.03 -26.74
CA VAL A 149 -4.02 9.46 -27.74
C VAL A 149 -4.56 10.63 -28.54
N ALA A 150 -4.17 10.71 -29.81
CA ALA A 150 -4.82 11.59 -30.77
C ALA A 150 -6.23 11.04 -31.00
N VAL A 151 -7.21 11.59 -30.28
CA VAL A 151 -8.63 11.35 -30.54
C VAL A 151 -8.98 12.09 -31.82
N ALA A 152 -9.16 11.34 -32.91
CA ALA A 152 -9.79 11.84 -34.11
C ALA A 152 -11.25 12.19 -33.78
N VAL A 153 -11.51 13.49 -33.60
CA VAL A 153 -12.86 14.03 -33.42
C VAL A 153 -13.60 13.89 -34.75
N VAL A 154 -14.56 12.99 -34.79
CA VAL A 154 -15.60 12.96 -35.83
C VAL A 154 -16.49 14.19 -35.64
N PRO A 155 -16.62 15.10 -36.62
CA PRO A 155 -17.51 16.24 -36.47
C PRO A 155 -18.98 15.80 -36.64
N ALA A 156 -19.72 15.78 -35.54
CA ALA A 156 -21.18 15.77 -35.57
C ALA A 156 -21.73 17.20 -35.75
N PRO A 157 -22.88 17.38 -36.42
CA PRO A 157 -23.38 18.69 -36.82
C PRO A 157 -23.86 19.53 -35.63
N VAL A 158 -23.40 20.78 -35.63
CA VAL A 158 -23.69 21.83 -34.64
C VAL A 158 -25.09 22.39 -34.85
N PRO A 159 -25.98 22.41 -33.84
CA PRO A 159 -27.02 23.43 -33.73
C PRO A 159 -26.51 24.62 -32.90
N ALA A 160 -26.96 25.79 -33.33
CA ALA A 160 -26.41 27.09 -33.03
C ALA A 160 -26.60 27.60 -31.58
N SER A 161 -25.64 28.44 -31.19
CA SER A 161 -25.80 29.69 -30.41
C SER A 161 -26.30 29.63 -28.96
N VAL A 162 -25.37 29.80 -28.00
CA VAL A 162 -25.48 30.78 -26.89
C VAL A 162 -24.08 31.29 -26.51
N PRO A 163 -23.80 32.60 -26.49
CA PRO A 163 -22.56 33.13 -25.93
C PRO A 163 -22.73 33.41 -24.42
N VAL A 164 -21.94 32.74 -23.58
CA VAL A 164 -21.66 33.21 -22.22
C VAL A 164 -20.18 33.51 -22.16
N ALA A 165 -19.85 34.79 -22.12
CA ALA A 165 -18.51 35.27 -21.84
C ALA A 165 -18.21 35.01 -20.36
N VAL A 166 -17.18 34.21 -20.07
CA VAL A 166 -16.51 34.22 -18.77
C VAL A 166 -15.03 34.39 -19.03
N ASP A 167 -14.57 35.58 -18.67
CA ASP A 167 -13.19 36.01 -18.56
C ASP A 167 -12.50 35.16 -17.47
N LEU A 168 -11.44 34.44 -17.81
CA LEU A 168 -10.62 33.69 -16.87
C LEU A 168 -9.16 34.07 -17.08
N THR A 169 -8.80 35.14 -16.38
CA THR A 169 -7.42 35.52 -16.05
C THR A 169 -6.72 34.32 -15.41
N ILE A 170 -5.65 33.84 -16.04
CA ILE A 170 -4.81 32.77 -15.52
C ILE A 170 -3.77 33.38 -14.58
N GLU A 171 -3.94 33.20 -13.27
CA GLU A 171 -2.88 33.40 -12.27
C GLU A 171 -2.03 32.12 -12.14
N PRO A 172 -0.70 32.22 -12.03
CA PRO A 172 0.19 31.07 -11.90
C PRO A 172 0.09 30.49 -10.49
N LEU A 173 -0.20 29.19 -10.38
CA LEU A 173 -0.16 28.46 -9.10
C LEU A 173 1.30 28.37 -8.63
N ALA A 174 1.67 29.37 -7.82
CA ALA A 174 2.80 29.30 -6.93
C ALA A 174 2.55 28.20 -5.89
N SER A 175 3.62 27.48 -5.58
CA SER A 175 3.81 26.61 -4.42
C SER A 175 3.21 27.22 -3.14
N ALA A 176 1.99 26.83 -2.79
CA ALA A 176 1.35 27.18 -1.53
C ALA A 176 1.31 25.94 -0.64
N SER A 177 2.22 25.89 0.33
CA SER A 177 2.04 25.10 1.54
C SER A 177 0.69 25.46 2.17
N PRO A 178 -0.09 24.49 2.68
CA PRO A 178 -1.35 24.79 3.35
C PRO A 178 -1.08 25.70 4.57
N PRO A 179 -1.91 26.75 4.79
CA PRO A 179 -1.75 27.60 5.95
C PRO A 179 -1.98 26.78 7.22
N LEU A 180 -1.12 26.97 8.23
CA LEU A 180 -1.37 26.51 9.60
C LEU A 180 -2.74 27.02 10.02
N GLN A 181 -3.68 26.10 10.21
CA GLN A 181 -4.96 26.43 10.83
C GLN A 181 -4.69 26.91 12.27
N PRO A 182 -5.28 28.04 12.70
CA PRO A 182 -5.17 28.49 14.08
C PRO A 182 -5.87 27.49 15.01
N ALA A 183 -5.22 27.18 16.12
CA ALA A 183 -5.73 26.27 17.14
C ALA A 183 -7.14 26.66 17.59
N PRO A 184 -8.07 25.70 17.74
CA PRO A 184 -9.40 25.98 18.27
C PRO A 184 -9.31 26.52 19.69
N ALA A 185 -10.06 27.59 19.96
CA ALA A 185 -10.11 28.25 21.27
C ALA A 185 -10.51 27.25 22.36
N ALA A 186 -9.70 27.21 23.43
CA ALA A 186 -9.92 26.38 24.60
C ALA A 186 -11.35 26.57 25.13
N GLN A 187 -12.14 25.49 25.14
CA GLN A 187 -13.46 25.50 25.77
C GLN A 187 -13.29 25.42 27.30
N PRO A 188 -14.09 26.16 28.08
CA PRO A 188 -14.03 26.11 29.54
C PRO A 188 -14.48 24.75 30.06
N LEU A 189 -13.65 24.14 30.91
CA LEU A 189 -13.93 22.87 31.60
C LEU A 189 -15.21 22.99 32.44
N ILE A 190 -16.19 22.14 32.14
CA ILE A 190 -17.40 21.97 32.95
C ILE A 190 -17.03 21.06 34.13
N PRO A 191 -17.32 21.43 35.38
CA PRO A 191 -17.05 20.58 36.54
C PRO A 191 -17.97 19.36 36.53
N VAL A 192 -17.39 18.17 36.49
CA VAL A 192 -18.10 16.89 36.65
C VAL A 192 -18.30 16.65 38.16
N GLU A 193 -19.55 16.73 38.61
CA GLU A 193 -19.93 16.34 39.97
C GLU A 193 -19.74 14.84 40.17
N THR A 194 -18.90 14.46 41.13
CA THR A 194 -18.73 13.09 41.59
C THR A 194 -19.94 12.67 42.41
N GLY A 195 -20.87 11.96 41.77
CA GLY A 195 -21.95 11.22 42.42
C GLY A 195 -21.42 10.00 43.16
N THR A 196 -21.64 9.97 44.47
CA THR A 196 -21.34 8.86 45.38
C THR A 196 -22.56 7.95 45.48
N LEU A 197 -22.39 6.65 45.22
CA LEU A 197 -23.27 5.58 45.70
C LEU A 197 -22.41 4.40 46.15
#